data_AF-A0AAV1L899-F1
#
_entry.id   AF-A0AAV1L899-F1
#
_cell.length_a   1.000
_cell.length_b   1.000
_cell.length_c   1.000
_cell.angle_alpha   90.00
_cell.angle_beta   90.00
_cell.angle_gamma   90.00
#
_symmetry.space_group_name_H-M   'P 1'
#
loop_
_entity.id
_entity.type
_entity.pdbx_description
1 polymer ?
#
loop_
_entity_poly.entity_id
_entity_poly.type
_entity_poly.pdbx_seq_one_letter_code
_entity_poly.pdbx_strand_id
1 'polypeptide(L)'
;MTEARLQRYALFLAAYNYKIEFINSESNVADYLSQFPIDCDSSQDTANVNDVTSYVNALTAAGAPLPASLDELRAAFHKDKVLSLVMQYVTKSWLRIVSSELLPYNRCQYDVDSGVLMRGHRIVVPTVYKAAVLQELHAAHLRVIKMKMIARERCWYPGIDSDIENMASNCSRCISLRPSPAKARLESWGWPDSVFERIHLDYLGPIHGKIFLVLVDAHSKWIECELMSNFLSKALISKLKKNSRFGIPNKIVTDNAKTFVSSEFSKYCTDNEITHILSPAYSPQSNGLAENTVKTCKRFIVSAVKDCGFKDFPNHLDNYLFHYRNTPHCTTGVSPTSLMFGRNLRCKLDLIAVKRSNSDQKSLINKNVLVNKNRQKLCFSGKIKAFSIGEKVWVRDCRANPKRPT
;
A
#
# COMPACT_ATOMS: atom_id res chain seq x y z
N MET A 1 9.74 -3.94 21.98
CA MET A 1 11.19 -3.61 21.80
C MET A 1 11.94 -3.36 23.12
N THR A 2 11.26 -3.15 24.25
CA THR A 2 11.87 -2.95 25.58
C THR A 2 12.39 -4.23 26.24
N GLU A 3 11.80 -5.38 25.91
CA GLU A 3 12.07 -6.68 26.56
C GLU A 3 13.47 -7.26 26.26
N ALA A 4 13.92 -7.20 25.00
CA ALA A 4 15.21 -7.76 24.58
C ALA A 4 16.44 -6.97 25.06
N ARG A 5 16.25 -5.72 25.50
CA ARG A 5 17.32 -4.87 26.06
C ARG A 5 17.52 -5.16 27.55
N LEU A 6 16.43 -5.32 28.29
CA LEU A 6 16.47 -5.68 29.70
C LEU A 6 17.03 -7.09 29.91
N GLN A 7 16.67 -8.05 29.04
CA GLN A 7 17.24 -9.40 29.09
C GLN A 7 18.76 -9.43 28.85
N ARG A 8 19.27 -8.58 27.96
CA ARG A 8 20.73 -8.45 27.73
C ARG A 8 21.46 -7.86 28.93
N TYR A 9 20.89 -6.86 29.58
CA TYR A 9 21.46 -6.32 30.82
C TYR A 9 21.41 -7.33 31.97
N ALA A 10 20.34 -8.12 32.08
CA ALA A 10 20.26 -9.18 33.09
C ALA A 10 21.35 -10.25 32.89
N LEU A 11 21.58 -10.69 31.65
CA LEU A 11 22.68 -11.61 31.30
C LEU A 11 24.06 -11.02 31.59
N PHE A 12 24.27 -9.74 31.30
CA PHE A 12 25.53 -9.05 31.60
C PHE A 12 25.79 -8.92 33.11
N LEU A 13 24.75 -8.56 33.87
CA LEU A 13 24.86 -8.38 35.33
C LEU A 13 24.97 -9.71 36.09
N ALA A 14 24.51 -10.82 35.52
CA ALA A 14 24.62 -12.15 36.13
C ALA A 14 26.08 -12.63 36.31
N ALA A 15 27.04 -12.03 35.61
CA ALA A 15 28.46 -12.33 35.77
C ALA A 15 29.10 -11.67 37.01
N TYR A 16 28.37 -10.82 37.74
CA TYR A 16 28.88 -10.05 38.86
C TYR A 16 28.03 -10.31 40.12
N ASN A 17 28.68 -10.36 41.28
CA ASN A 17 27.98 -10.26 42.55
C ASN A 17 27.83 -8.78 42.91
N TYR A 18 26.60 -8.29 42.98
CA TYR A 18 26.31 -6.90 43.31
C TYR A 18 25.24 -6.79 44.38
N LYS A 19 25.28 -5.67 45.11
CA LYS A 19 24.30 -5.31 46.13
C LYS A 19 23.54 -4.10 45.63
N ILE A 20 22.23 -4.22 45.50
CA ILE A 20 21.38 -3.10 45.08
C ILE A 20 21.06 -2.27 46.32
N GLU A 21 21.45 -1.00 46.32
CA GLU A 21 21.10 -0.04 47.36
C GLU A 21 20.27 1.10 46.76
N PHE A 22 19.21 1.50 47.46
CA PHE A 22 18.35 2.59 47.04
C PHE A 22 18.94 3.93 47.50
N ILE A 23 19.12 4.87 46.57
CA ILE A 23 19.57 6.23 46.86
C ILE A 23 18.41 7.19 46.60
N ASN A 24 18.13 8.04 47.59
CA ASN A 24 17.09 9.06 47.49
C ASN A 24 17.42 10.08 46.38
N SER A 25 16.41 10.51 45.64
CA SER A 25 16.49 11.40 44.47
C SER A 25 17.24 12.71 44.74
N GLU A 26 17.14 13.24 45.96
CA GLU A 26 17.81 14.49 46.37
C GLU A 26 19.34 14.36 46.41
N SER A 27 19.85 13.15 46.68
CA SER A 27 21.28 12.82 46.70
C SER A 27 21.78 12.22 45.38
N ASN A 28 20.92 12.11 44.36
CA ASN A 28 21.24 11.44 43.10
C ASN A 28 21.50 12.48 41.99
N VAL A 29 22.74 12.97 41.91
CA VAL A 29 23.18 13.79 40.78
C VAL A 29 23.49 12.84 39.61
N ALA A 30 22.47 12.58 38.79
CA ALA A 30 22.55 11.63 37.67
C ALA A 30 23.57 12.01 36.56
N ASP A 31 24.25 13.15 36.71
CA ASP A 31 25.27 13.66 35.78
C ASP A 31 26.40 14.37 36.53
N TYR A 32 27.21 13.61 37.26
CA TYR A 32 28.29 14.12 38.10
C TYR A 32 29.39 14.88 37.31
N LEU A 33 29.58 14.55 36.02
CA LEU A 33 30.62 15.19 35.20
C LEU A 33 30.22 16.55 34.63
N SER A 34 28.92 16.88 34.56
CA SER A 34 28.45 18.17 34.02
C SER A 34 27.93 19.13 35.09
N GLN A 35 27.70 18.66 36.32
CA GLN A 35 27.08 19.45 37.41
C GLN A 35 27.87 19.39 38.72
N PHE A 36 29.18 19.19 38.67
CA PHE A 36 30.00 19.25 39.88
C PHE A 36 30.00 20.69 40.45
N PRO A 37 29.50 20.93 41.68
CA PRO A 37 29.61 22.24 42.30
C PRO A 37 31.07 22.47 42.64
N ILE A 38 31.68 23.48 42.01
CA ILE A 38 33.02 23.94 42.40
C ILE A 38 32.82 24.87 43.59
N ASP A 39 33.47 24.57 44.71
CA ASP A 39 33.59 25.53 45.82
C ASP A 39 34.41 26.71 45.30
N CYS A 40 33.73 27.82 44.99
CA CYS A 40 34.37 29.04 44.54
C CYS A 40 35.14 29.69 45.69
N ASP A 41 36.42 29.37 45.80
CA ASP A 41 37.37 30.28 46.44
C ASP A 41 37.54 31.51 45.54
N SER A 42 37.25 32.66 46.14
CA SER A 42 37.32 33.97 45.54
C SER A 42 38.74 34.33 45.08
N SER A 43 39.03 34.23 43.78
CA SER A 43 40.06 35.05 43.14
C SER A 43 40.00 35.00 41.61
N GLN A 44 39.56 36.13 41.05
CA GLN A 44 39.94 36.68 39.73
C GLN A 44 39.83 35.77 38.50
N ASP A 45 38.61 35.62 37.97
CA ASP A 45 38.44 35.44 36.52
C ASP A 45 37.91 36.74 35.93
N THR A 46 38.82 37.57 35.40
CA THR A 46 38.45 38.61 34.44
C THR A 46 38.01 37.92 33.16
N ALA A 47 36.74 37.52 33.11
CA ALA A 47 36.09 37.05 31.90
C ALA A 47 36.24 38.14 30.82
N ASN A 48 37.03 37.79 29.82
CA ASN A 48 37.43 38.62 28.70
C ASN A 48 36.19 39.21 28.02
N VAL A 49 36.09 40.54 27.98
CA VAL A 49 35.05 41.33 27.27
C VAL A 49 35.06 41.07 25.74
N ASN A 50 35.94 40.19 25.26
CA ASN A 50 36.16 39.87 23.85
C ASN A 50 35.32 38.73 23.27
N ASP A 51 34.54 38.00 24.08
CA ASP A 51 33.87 36.78 23.56
C ASP A 51 32.57 37.06 22.79
N VAL A 52 31.92 38.20 23.05
CA VAL A 52 30.77 38.67 22.25
C VAL A 52 31.24 39.18 20.87
N THR A 53 32.46 39.70 20.80
CA THR A 53 33.07 40.28 19.59
C THR A 53 33.62 39.23 18.63
N SER A 54 33.89 38.00 19.10
CA SER A 54 34.53 36.94 18.30
C SER A 54 33.58 36.27 17.30
N TYR A 55 32.28 36.21 17.61
CA TYR A 55 31.28 35.56 16.75
C TYR A 55 30.90 36.36 15.50
N VAL A 56 31.19 37.67 15.51
CA VAL A 56 30.79 38.60 14.44
C VAL A 56 31.80 38.62 13.28
N ASN A 57 33.05 38.22 13.52
CA ASN A 57 34.15 38.39 12.55
C ASN A 57 34.43 37.17 11.64
N ALA A 58 33.71 36.06 11.77
CA ALA A 58 34.05 34.82 11.05
C ALA A 58 33.37 34.68 9.66
N LEU A 59 32.46 35.58 9.25
CA LEU A 59 31.71 35.47 7.99
C LEU A 59 31.70 36.77 7.17
N THR A 60 32.77 37.56 7.20
CA THR A 60 32.91 38.70 6.28
C THR A 60 33.51 38.27 4.94
N ALA A 61 32.65 37.74 4.07
CA ALA A 61 32.82 37.81 2.63
C ALA A 61 31.63 38.60 2.05
N ALA A 62 31.91 39.86 1.68
CA ALA A 62 31.12 40.73 0.80
C ALA A 62 29.57 40.70 0.92
N GLY A 63 29.02 41.66 1.66
CA GLY A 63 27.61 42.08 1.52
C GLY A 63 26.58 41.30 2.34
N ALA A 64 26.86 41.01 3.61
CA ALA A 64 25.97 40.22 4.44
C ALA A 64 24.66 40.98 4.81
N PRO A 65 23.47 40.35 4.68
CA PRO A 65 22.18 40.94 5.06
C PRO A 65 21.90 40.92 6.58
N LEU A 66 22.86 40.46 7.39
CA LEU A 66 22.81 40.39 8.85
C LEU A 66 23.74 41.47 9.46
N PRO A 67 23.49 41.93 10.69
CA PRO A 67 24.30 42.99 11.30
C PRO A 67 25.75 42.53 11.46
N ALA A 68 26.68 43.31 10.90
CA ALA A 68 28.12 43.04 10.92
C ALA A 68 28.81 43.61 12.17
N SER A 69 28.07 44.34 13.01
CA SER A 69 28.55 44.84 14.30
C SER A 69 27.43 44.96 15.32
N LEU A 70 27.81 44.99 16.60
CA LEU A 70 26.86 45.17 17.70
C LEU A 70 26.24 46.59 17.66
N ASP A 71 26.96 47.58 17.12
CA ASP A 71 26.46 48.95 16.93
C ASP A 71 25.36 49.04 15.87
N GLU A 72 25.48 48.30 14.77
CA GLU A 72 24.41 48.18 13.77
C GLU A 72 23.13 47.56 14.37
N LEU A 73 23.31 46.53 15.19
CA LEU A 73 22.21 45.86 15.86
C LEU A 73 21.50 46.82 16.85
N ARG A 74 22.26 47.57 17.67
CA ARG A 74 21.74 48.62 18.56
C ARG A 74 20.93 49.67 17.78
N ALA A 75 21.49 50.16 16.67
CA ALA A 75 20.81 51.14 15.83
C ALA A 75 19.48 50.59 15.27
N ALA A 76 19.45 49.30 14.90
CA ALA A 76 18.23 48.64 14.43
C ALA A 76 17.17 48.51 15.53
N PHE A 77 17.56 48.22 16.79
CA PHE A 77 16.62 48.20 17.93
C PHE A 77 16.01 49.58 18.19
N HIS A 78 16.83 50.63 18.20
CA HIS A 78 16.36 52.02 18.39
C HIS A 78 15.44 52.50 17.26
N LYS A 79 15.65 51.99 16.03
CA LYS A 79 14.81 52.32 14.88
C LYS A 79 13.51 51.50 14.84
N ASP A 80 13.48 50.32 15.43
CA ASP A 80 12.30 49.46 15.51
C ASP A 80 11.33 50.01 16.58
N LYS A 81 10.19 50.55 16.12
CA LYS A 81 9.17 51.18 16.98
C LYS A 81 8.66 50.22 18.05
N VAL A 82 8.47 48.95 17.71
CA VAL A 82 7.89 47.96 18.64
C VAL A 82 8.95 47.56 19.65
N LEU A 83 10.15 47.20 19.20
CA LEU A 83 11.20 46.71 20.10
C LEU A 83 11.77 47.81 21.00
N SER A 84 11.85 49.06 20.53
CA SER A 84 12.19 50.21 21.36
C SER A 84 11.22 50.38 22.53
N LEU A 85 9.91 50.22 22.29
CA LEU A 85 8.90 50.24 23.35
C LEU A 85 9.04 49.05 24.30
N VAL A 86 9.29 47.84 23.76
CA VAL A 86 9.54 46.65 24.59
C VAL A 86 10.74 46.86 25.50
N MET A 87 11.86 47.37 24.99
CA MET A 87 13.05 47.68 25.79
C MET A 87 12.75 48.69 26.90
N GLN A 88 11.97 49.74 26.61
CA GLN A 88 11.55 50.71 27.62
C GLN A 88 10.69 50.06 28.72
N TYR A 89 9.75 49.17 28.36
CA TYR A 89 8.91 48.48 29.33
C TYR A 89 9.66 47.43 30.15
N VAL A 90 10.69 46.80 29.59
CA VAL A 90 11.58 45.90 30.34
C VAL A 90 12.34 46.68 31.41
N THR A 91 12.81 47.91 31.12
CA THR A 91 13.52 48.74 32.12
C THR A 91 12.58 49.43 33.12
N LYS A 92 11.38 49.88 32.71
CA LYS A 92 10.47 50.72 33.52
C LYS A 92 9.21 50.00 34.04
N SER A 93 9.12 48.68 33.84
CA SER A 93 7.94 47.83 34.06
C SER A 93 6.84 47.95 33.00
N TRP A 94 6.13 46.83 32.76
CA TRP A 94 5.03 46.73 31.80
C TRP A 94 3.75 47.43 32.29
N LEU A 95 2.98 47.99 31.35
CA LEU A 95 1.66 48.56 31.64
C LEU A 95 0.60 47.46 31.83
N ARG A 96 -0.44 47.74 32.63
CA ARG A 96 -1.59 46.83 32.82
C ARG A 96 -2.38 46.56 31.53
N ILE A 97 -2.43 47.54 30.63
CA ILE A 97 -3.08 47.45 29.32
C ILE A 97 -1.99 47.69 28.27
N VAL A 98 -1.79 46.70 27.40
CA VAL A 98 -0.72 46.69 26.39
C VAL A 98 -1.38 46.65 25.01
N SER A 99 -0.82 47.40 24.04
CA SER A 99 -1.31 47.42 22.66
C SER A 99 -1.20 46.04 22.01
N SER A 100 -2.05 45.76 21.01
CA SER A 100 -2.12 44.45 20.33
C SER A 100 -0.78 44.00 19.75
N GLU A 101 0.03 44.93 19.25
CA GLU A 101 1.35 44.69 18.66
C GLU A 101 2.41 44.24 19.69
N LEU A 102 2.23 44.62 20.95
CA LEU A 102 3.14 44.30 22.06
C LEU A 102 2.72 43.06 22.84
N LEU A 103 1.48 42.56 22.65
CA LEU A 103 0.97 41.35 23.30
C LEU A 103 1.85 40.10 23.10
N PRO A 104 2.44 39.85 21.90
CA PRO A 104 3.30 38.69 21.71
C PRO A 104 4.60 38.75 22.54
N TYR A 105 5.01 39.97 22.93
CA TYR A 105 6.20 40.20 23.72
C TYR A 105 5.90 40.14 25.22
N ASN A 106 4.78 40.70 25.68
CA ASN A 106 4.39 40.76 27.10
C ASN A 106 4.36 39.41 27.86
N ARG A 107 4.34 38.27 27.15
CA ARG A 107 4.28 36.93 27.75
C ARG A 107 5.65 36.32 28.09
N CYS A 108 6.74 37.03 27.85
CA CYS A 108 8.10 36.51 28.01
C CYS A 108 8.93 37.37 28.96
N GLN A 109 9.88 36.75 29.64
CA GLN A 109 10.92 37.44 30.38
C GLN A 109 12.04 37.86 29.42
N TYR A 110 12.50 39.09 29.57
CA TYR A 110 13.55 39.68 28.74
C TYR A 110 14.57 40.41 29.60
N ASP A 111 15.78 40.46 29.08
CA ASP A 111 16.88 41.23 29.62
C ASP A 111 17.37 42.19 28.56
N VAL A 112 17.83 43.37 28.97
CA VAL A 112 18.50 44.31 28.07
C VAL A 112 19.97 44.31 28.43
N ASP A 113 20.79 43.71 27.57
CA ASP A 113 22.24 43.71 27.70
C ASP A 113 22.84 44.56 26.58
N SER A 114 23.73 45.49 26.96
CA SER A 114 24.52 46.26 26.00
C SER A 114 23.69 46.96 24.92
N GLY A 115 22.46 47.39 25.22
CA GLY A 115 21.54 48.05 24.28
C GLY A 115 20.82 47.12 23.31
N VAL A 116 20.81 45.80 23.58
CA VAL A 116 20.15 44.76 22.78
C VAL A 116 19.12 44.04 23.64
N LEU A 117 17.96 43.73 23.07
CA LEU A 117 16.92 42.97 23.75
C LEU A 117 17.19 41.46 23.64
N MET A 118 17.30 40.80 24.79
CA MET A 118 17.59 39.38 24.94
C MET A 118 16.41 38.65 25.60
N ARG A 119 16.20 37.38 25.23
CA ARG A 119 15.28 36.46 25.88
C ARG A 119 16.07 35.24 26.37
N GLY A 120 16.47 35.25 27.64
CA GLY A 120 17.51 34.35 28.14
C GLY A 120 18.81 34.58 27.35
N HIS A 121 19.39 33.52 26.78
CA HIS A 121 20.62 33.59 25.96
C HIS A 121 20.38 33.97 24.48
N ARG A 122 19.15 34.33 24.08
CA ARG A 122 18.76 34.49 22.66
C ARG A 122 18.53 35.95 22.33
N ILE A 123 19.01 36.38 21.17
CA ILE A 123 18.77 37.74 20.67
C ILE A 123 17.33 37.85 20.14
N VAL A 124 16.61 38.90 20.53
CA VAL A 124 15.32 39.21 19.91
C VAL A 124 15.55 39.87 18.56
N VAL A 125 15.10 39.27 17.46
CA VAL A 125 15.46 39.76 16.10
C VAL A 125 14.67 41.02 15.73
N PRO A 126 15.33 42.15 15.39
CA PRO A 126 14.66 43.32 14.84
C PRO A 126 13.94 43.03 13.53
N THR A 127 12.85 43.76 13.28
CA THR A 127 11.98 43.50 12.11
C THR A 127 12.75 43.55 10.79
N VAL A 128 13.74 44.44 10.68
CA VAL A 128 14.61 44.60 9.51
C VAL A 128 15.44 43.34 9.21
N TYR A 129 15.84 42.59 10.24
CA TYR A 129 16.70 41.42 10.09
C TYR A 129 15.95 40.08 10.02
N LYS A 130 14.63 40.06 10.20
CA LYS A 130 13.84 38.81 10.14
C LYS A 130 14.04 38.04 8.83
N ALA A 131 13.99 38.75 7.70
CA ALA A 131 14.17 38.13 6.38
C ALA A 131 15.58 37.56 6.20
N ALA A 132 16.61 38.28 6.63
CA ALA A 132 18.00 37.84 6.57
C ALA A 132 18.26 36.61 7.46
N VAL A 133 17.72 36.61 8.69
CA VAL A 133 17.79 35.46 9.59
C VAL A 133 17.10 34.23 8.99
N LEU A 134 15.92 34.41 8.36
CA LEU A 134 15.23 33.30 7.69
C LEU A 134 16.01 32.75 6.49
N GLN A 135 16.64 33.62 5.70
CA GLN A 135 17.50 33.21 4.60
C GLN A 135 18.70 32.41 5.11
N GLU A 136 19.35 32.87 6.19
CA GLU A 136 20.50 32.19 6.75
C GLU A 136 20.13 30.83 7.37
N LEU A 137 19.03 30.76 8.11
CA LEU A 137 18.49 29.49 8.61
C LEU A 137 18.18 28.51 7.46
N HIS A 138 17.82 29.03 6.28
CA HIS A 138 17.47 28.25 5.10
C HIS A 138 18.65 27.97 4.16
N ALA A 139 19.82 28.59 4.34
CA ALA A 139 20.93 28.56 3.40
C ALA A 139 21.38 27.13 3.03
N ALA A 140 21.41 26.23 4.02
CA ALA A 140 21.77 24.82 3.84
C ALA A 140 20.57 23.89 3.56
N HIS A 141 19.36 24.44 3.32
CA HIS A 141 18.11 23.69 3.10
C HIS A 141 17.85 22.59 4.15
N LEU A 142 18.20 22.88 5.41
CA LEU A 142 17.98 21.97 6.52
C LEU A 142 16.47 21.71 6.70
N ARG A 143 16.14 20.55 7.30
CA ARG A 143 14.75 20.25 7.64
C ARG A 143 14.19 21.30 8.61
N VAL A 144 12.90 21.60 8.51
CA VAL A 144 12.16 22.54 9.37
C VAL A 144 12.51 22.37 10.85
N ILE A 145 12.57 21.12 11.33
CA ILE A 145 12.92 20.82 12.73
C ILE A 145 14.32 21.34 13.10
N LYS A 146 15.31 21.15 12.23
CA LYS A 146 16.69 21.61 12.45
C LYS A 146 16.79 23.13 12.38
N MET A 147 16.10 23.76 11.43
CA MET A 147 16.02 25.23 11.36
C MET A 147 15.43 25.81 12.66
N LYS A 148 14.35 25.21 13.18
CA LYS A 148 13.76 25.60 14.47
C LYS A 148 14.70 25.38 15.65
N MET A 149 15.50 24.31 15.63
CA MET A 149 16.51 24.08 16.68
C MET A 149 17.59 25.17 16.68
N ILE A 150 18.13 25.52 15.51
CA ILE A 150 19.15 26.58 15.38
C ILE A 150 18.57 27.93 15.82
N ALA A 151 17.34 28.24 15.38
CA ALA A 151 16.62 29.43 15.83
C ALA A 151 16.49 29.45 17.35
N ARG A 152 15.96 28.38 17.96
CA ARG A 152 15.83 28.24 19.42
C ARG A 152 17.14 28.30 20.18
N GLU A 153 18.29 28.14 19.55
CA GLU A 153 19.58 28.31 20.21
C GLU A 153 20.06 29.77 20.18
N ARG A 154 19.83 30.48 19.07
CA ARG A 154 20.51 31.77 18.81
C ARG A 154 19.59 32.98 18.83
N CYS A 155 18.34 32.86 18.38
CA CYS A 155 17.50 34.01 18.12
C CYS A 155 16.00 33.76 18.35
N TRP A 156 15.24 34.84 18.53
CA TRP A 156 13.82 34.72 18.75
C TRP A 156 13.06 35.93 18.20
N TYR A 157 11.89 35.70 17.61
CA TYR A 157 10.86 36.72 17.43
C TYR A 157 9.49 36.03 17.37
N PRO A 158 8.39 36.76 17.63
CA PRO A 158 7.05 36.21 17.53
C PRO A 158 6.75 35.69 16.12
N GLY A 159 6.40 34.41 15.99
CA GLY A 159 6.04 33.79 14.70
C GLY A 159 7.19 33.13 13.94
N ILE A 160 8.42 33.13 14.46
CA ILE A 160 9.59 32.55 13.77
C ILE A 160 9.39 31.10 13.31
N ASP A 161 8.71 30.27 14.12
CA ASP A 161 8.44 28.86 13.77
C ASP A 161 7.53 28.76 12.52
N SER A 162 6.54 29.64 12.40
CA SER A 162 5.62 29.71 11.24
C SER A 162 6.31 30.25 10.00
N ASP A 163 7.18 31.24 10.15
CA ASP A 163 7.95 31.81 9.04
C ASP A 163 8.97 30.81 8.49
N ILE A 164 9.61 30.00 9.36
CA ILE A 164 10.47 28.87 8.96
C ILE A 164 9.67 27.83 8.16
N GLU A 165 8.47 27.48 8.62
CA GLU A 165 7.59 26.53 7.92
C GLU A 165 7.19 27.05 6.53
N ASN A 166 6.78 28.32 6.45
CA ASN A 166 6.41 28.99 5.20
C ASN A 166 7.59 29.07 4.22
N MET A 167 8.80 29.38 4.69
CA MET A 167 10.01 29.38 3.85
C MET A 167 10.27 27.98 3.27
N ALA A 168 10.21 26.94 4.11
CA ALA A 168 10.46 25.57 3.68
C ALA A 168 9.33 24.97 2.82
N SER A 169 8.09 25.46 2.95
CA SER A 169 6.94 25.05 2.12
C SER A 169 6.94 25.69 0.74
N ASN A 170 7.51 26.89 0.60
CA ASN A 170 7.58 27.62 -0.67
C ASN A 170 8.90 27.39 -1.43
N CYS A 171 9.90 26.77 -0.81
CA CYS A 171 11.17 26.46 -1.46
C CYS A 171 11.06 25.26 -2.42
N SER A 172 11.22 25.49 -3.72
CA SER A 172 11.17 24.47 -4.77
C SER A 172 12.14 23.30 -4.55
N ARG A 173 13.37 23.58 -4.09
CA ARG A 173 14.40 22.57 -3.80
C ARG A 173 14.03 21.70 -2.60
N CYS A 174 13.45 22.30 -1.56
CA CYS A 174 12.97 21.53 -0.41
C CYS A 174 11.76 20.69 -0.77
N ILE A 175 10.86 21.18 -1.63
CA ILE A 175 9.67 20.45 -2.08
C ILE A 175 10.06 19.23 -2.93
N SER A 176 11.00 19.38 -3.87
CA SER A 176 11.40 18.30 -4.78
C SER A 176 12.12 17.15 -4.07
N LEU A 177 12.79 17.41 -2.94
CA LEU A 177 13.50 16.41 -2.14
C LEU A 177 12.62 15.76 -1.05
N ARG A 178 11.35 16.16 -0.92
CA ARG A 178 10.45 15.54 0.07
C ARG A 178 10.21 14.07 -0.28
N PRO A 179 10.14 13.18 0.71
CA PRO A 179 9.67 11.82 0.47
C PRO A 179 8.26 11.87 -0.10
N SER A 180 7.95 10.93 -1.00
CA SER A 180 6.61 10.79 -1.55
C SER A 180 5.57 10.71 -0.42
N PRO A 181 4.37 11.28 -0.62
CA PRO A 181 3.30 11.17 0.36
C PRO A 181 3.00 9.70 0.67
N ALA A 182 2.44 9.46 1.85
CA ALA A 182 1.98 8.13 2.23
C ALA A 182 1.07 7.58 1.12
N LYS A 183 1.32 6.32 0.72
CA LYS A 183 0.48 5.65 -0.30
C LYS A 183 -0.98 5.73 0.14
N ALA A 184 -1.85 6.14 -0.78
CA ALA A 184 -3.27 6.20 -0.51
C ALA A 184 -3.80 4.84 0.00
N ARG A 185 -4.89 4.89 0.79
CA ARG A 185 -5.55 3.69 1.29
C ARG A 185 -5.95 2.81 0.09
N LEU A 186 -5.58 1.54 0.13
CA LEU A 186 -5.97 0.57 -0.91
C LEU A 186 -7.49 0.43 -0.90
N GLU A 187 -8.14 0.87 -1.98
CA GLU A 187 -9.54 0.53 -2.25
C GLU A 187 -9.57 -0.86 -2.90
N SER A 188 -10.15 -1.82 -2.21
CA SER A 188 -10.33 -3.17 -2.73
C SER A 188 -11.53 -3.23 -3.65
N TRP A 189 -11.41 -3.96 -4.76
CA TRP A 189 -12.56 -4.34 -5.58
C TRP A 189 -13.63 -5.04 -4.76
N GLY A 190 -14.90 -4.64 -4.92
CA GLY A 190 -16.03 -5.38 -4.38
C GLY A 190 -15.99 -6.84 -4.85
N TRP A 191 -16.35 -7.78 -3.99
CA TRP A 191 -16.44 -9.19 -4.36
C TRP A 191 -17.57 -9.38 -5.38
N PRO A 192 -17.38 -10.14 -6.49
CA PRO A 192 -18.45 -10.37 -7.46
C PRO A 192 -19.53 -11.28 -6.87
N ASP A 193 -20.79 -11.10 -7.26
CA ASP A 193 -21.91 -11.84 -6.69
C ASP A 193 -22.11 -13.22 -7.34
N SER A 194 -21.65 -13.36 -8.59
CA SER A 194 -21.76 -14.61 -9.33
C SER A 194 -20.48 -15.01 -10.04
N VAL A 195 -20.40 -16.30 -10.32
CA VAL A 195 -19.36 -16.90 -11.17
C VAL A 195 -19.36 -16.19 -12.53
N PHE A 196 -18.17 -15.89 -13.06
CA PHE A 196 -17.99 -15.25 -14.36
C PHE A 196 -18.55 -13.82 -14.48
N GLU A 197 -19.00 -13.17 -13.40
CA GLU A 197 -19.38 -11.75 -13.46
C GLU A 197 -18.16 -10.87 -13.76
N ARG A 198 -17.02 -11.14 -13.09
CA ARG A 198 -15.76 -10.43 -13.30
C ARG A 198 -14.63 -11.41 -13.47
N ILE A 199 -14.01 -11.37 -14.64
CA ILE A 199 -12.78 -12.12 -14.91
C ILE A 199 -11.60 -11.16 -15.05
N HIS A 200 -10.43 -11.64 -14.67
CA HIS A 200 -9.17 -10.93 -14.90
C HIS A 200 -8.32 -11.70 -15.91
N LEU A 201 -7.71 -10.97 -16.84
CA LEU A 201 -6.79 -11.52 -17.83
C LEU A 201 -5.40 -10.93 -17.64
N ASP A 202 -4.40 -11.76 -17.84
CA ASP A 202 -3.00 -11.34 -17.88
C ASP A 202 -2.17 -12.32 -18.73
N TYR A 203 -1.04 -11.84 -19.25
CA TYR A 203 -0.10 -12.65 -20.01
C TYR A 203 1.05 -13.10 -19.12
N LEU A 204 1.37 -14.39 -19.20
CA LEU A 204 2.54 -14.97 -18.56
C LEU A 204 3.57 -15.34 -19.62
N GLY A 205 4.75 -14.72 -19.59
CA GLY A 205 5.85 -15.13 -20.46
C GLY A 205 6.89 -14.03 -20.73
N PRO A 206 7.87 -14.32 -21.60
CA PRO A 206 8.10 -15.62 -22.23
C PRO A 206 8.78 -16.64 -21.28
N ILE A 207 8.29 -17.88 -21.26
CA ILE A 207 8.95 -19.03 -20.62
C ILE A 207 9.40 -19.97 -21.74
N HIS A 208 10.70 -20.17 -21.92
CA HIS A 208 11.28 -20.91 -23.07
C HIS A 208 10.73 -20.43 -24.43
N GLY A 209 10.57 -19.11 -24.60
CA GLY A 209 10.04 -18.52 -25.85
C GLY A 209 8.53 -18.71 -26.06
N LYS A 210 7.80 -19.21 -25.06
CA LYS A 210 6.34 -19.39 -25.11
C LYS A 210 5.62 -18.40 -24.19
N ILE A 211 4.48 -17.91 -24.65
CA ILE A 211 3.61 -16.99 -23.92
C ILE A 211 2.31 -17.72 -23.59
N PHE A 212 1.78 -17.48 -22.40
CA PHE A 212 0.54 -18.05 -21.90
C PHE A 212 -0.46 -16.94 -21.60
N LEU A 213 -1.73 -17.19 -21.89
CA LEU A 213 -2.84 -16.37 -21.42
C LEU A 213 -3.37 -17.00 -20.14
N VAL A 214 -3.41 -16.21 -19.07
CA VAL A 214 -3.97 -16.60 -17.79
C VAL A 214 -5.28 -15.85 -17.59
N LEU A 215 -6.35 -16.59 -17.36
CA LEU A 215 -7.67 -16.08 -17.02
C LEU A 215 -8.01 -16.57 -15.62
N VAL A 216 -8.50 -15.67 -14.78
CA VAL A 216 -9.01 -16.01 -13.45
C VAL A 216 -10.37 -15.39 -13.21
N ASP A 217 -11.33 -16.21 -12.75
CA ASP A 217 -12.62 -15.75 -12.27
C ASP A 217 -12.50 -15.19 -10.86
N ALA A 218 -13.00 -13.98 -10.64
CA ALA A 218 -12.86 -13.31 -9.35
C ALA A 218 -13.74 -13.92 -8.25
N HIS A 219 -14.86 -14.57 -8.59
CA HIS A 219 -15.76 -15.19 -7.62
C HIS A 219 -15.26 -16.58 -7.20
N SER A 220 -15.18 -17.52 -8.15
CA SER A 220 -14.82 -18.92 -7.89
C SER A 220 -13.31 -19.15 -7.73
N LYS A 221 -12.46 -18.19 -8.13
CA LYS A 221 -11.01 -18.38 -8.31
C LYS A 221 -10.67 -19.46 -9.34
N TRP A 222 -11.59 -19.72 -10.28
CA TRP A 222 -11.33 -20.62 -11.40
C TRP A 222 -10.24 -20.07 -12.30
N ILE A 223 -9.18 -20.86 -12.55
CA ILE A 223 -8.08 -20.51 -13.43
C ILE A 223 -8.21 -21.26 -14.76
N GLU A 224 -8.06 -20.55 -15.87
CA GLU A 224 -7.69 -21.10 -17.17
C GLU A 224 -6.31 -20.60 -17.56
N CYS A 225 -5.42 -21.49 -17.97
CA CYS A 225 -4.09 -21.14 -18.45
C CYS A 225 -3.87 -21.80 -19.81
N GLU A 226 -3.75 -20.98 -20.85
CA GLU A 226 -3.66 -21.49 -22.23
C GLU A 226 -2.40 -20.99 -22.94
N LEU A 227 -1.75 -21.88 -23.68
CA LEU A 227 -0.62 -21.53 -24.53
C LEU A 227 -1.09 -20.67 -25.72
N MET A 228 -0.41 -19.55 -25.95
CA MET A 228 -0.63 -18.64 -27.06
C MET A 228 0.32 -18.98 -28.22
N SER A 229 -0.22 -19.08 -29.44
CA SER A 229 0.58 -19.26 -30.65
C SER A 229 1.25 -17.96 -31.08
N ASN A 230 0.58 -16.83 -30.89
CA ASN A 230 1.07 -15.49 -31.20
C ASN A 230 0.49 -14.45 -30.23
N PHE A 231 1.08 -13.26 -30.23
CA PHE A 231 0.63 -12.12 -29.42
C PHE A 231 -0.33 -11.22 -30.23
N LEU A 232 -1.36 -11.82 -30.84
CA LEU A 232 -2.37 -11.11 -31.64
C LEU A 232 -3.75 -11.16 -30.99
N SER A 233 -4.53 -10.10 -31.17
CA SER A 233 -5.90 -9.97 -30.64
C SER A 233 -6.85 -11.05 -31.17
N LYS A 234 -6.70 -11.48 -32.42
CA LYS A 234 -7.48 -12.61 -32.98
C LYS A 234 -7.28 -13.91 -32.21
N ALA A 235 -6.04 -14.21 -31.80
CA ALA A 235 -5.76 -15.41 -31.01
C ALA A 235 -6.36 -15.30 -29.61
N LEU A 236 -6.26 -14.12 -28.97
CA LEU A 236 -6.91 -13.84 -27.69
C LEU A 236 -8.42 -14.08 -27.77
N ILE A 237 -9.10 -13.49 -28.77
CA ILE A 237 -10.55 -13.64 -28.96
C ILE A 237 -10.92 -15.10 -29.21
N SER A 238 -10.13 -15.84 -30.00
CA SER A 238 -10.34 -17.27 -30.21
C SER A 238 -10.30 -18.07 -28.90
N LYS A 239 -9.36 -17.75 -28.00
CA LYS A 239 -9.28 -18.37 -26.67
C LYS A 239 -10.48 -18.01 -25.79
N LEU A 240 -10.90 -16.74 -25.79
CA LEU A 240 -12.06 -16.31 -25.01
C LEU A 240 -13.36 -16.95 -25.50
N LYS A 241 -13.55 -17.09 -26.82
CA LYS A 241 -14.70 -17.81 -27.40
C LYS A 241 -14.74 -19.29 -26.99
N LYS A 242 -13.59 -19.94 -26.80
CA LYS A 242 -13.53 -21.31 -26.25
C LYS A 242 -14.02 -21.37 -24.79
N ASN A 243 -13.85 -20.28 -24.05
CA ASN A 243 -14.29 -20.17 -22.66
C ASN A 243 -15.77 -19.83 -22.51
N SER A 244 -16.48 -19.55 -23.61
CA SER A 244 -17.95 -19.39 -23.61
C SER A 244 -18.70 -20.63 -23.10
N ARG A 245 -18.03 -21.78 -22.92
CA ARG A 245 -18.56 -22.96 -22.22
C ARG A 245 -19.02 -22.66 -20.77
N PHE A 246 -18.49 -21.60 -20.17
CA PHE A 246 -18.84 -21.15 -18.82
C PHE A 246 -19.82 -19.95 -18.84
N GLY A 247 -20.12 -19.42 -20.02
CA GLY A 247 -20.83 -18.15 -20.19
C GLY A 247 -19.90 -17.04 -20.68
N ILE A 248 -20.53 -15.93 -21.09
CA ILE A 248 -19.86 -14.68 -21.45
C ILE A 248 -19.78 -13.83 -20.18
N PRO A 249 -18.61 -13.28 -19.81
CA PRO A 249 -18.47 -12.50 -18.60
C PRO A 249 -19.06 -11.10 -18.73
N ASN A 250 -19.57 -10.53 -17.65
CA ASN A 250 -20.08 -9.15 -17.64
C ASN A 250 -18.94 -8.13 -17.67
N LYS A 251 -17.84 -8.41 -16.94
CA LYS A 251 -16.70 -7.50 -16.78
C LYS A 251 -15.40 -8.25 -17.04
N ILE A 252 -14.53 -7.66 -17.87
CA ILE A 252 -13.16 -8.13 -18.07
C ILE A 252 -12.21 -7.06 -17.55
N VAL A 253 -11.30 -7.43 -16.66
CA VAL A 253 -10.25 -6.56 -16.15
C VAL A 253 -8.90 -6.96 -16.74
N THR A 254 -8.20 -6.03 -17.37
CA THR A 254 -6.87 -6.28 -17.96
C THR A 254 -5.90 -5.14 -17.66
N ASP A 255 -4.62 -5.36 -17.95
CA ASP A 255 -3.65 -4.28 -18.06
C ASP A 255 -3.77 -3.53 -19.39
N ASN A 256 -2.92 -2.50 -19.57
CA ASN A 256 -2.86 -1.69 -20.78
C ASN A 256 -2.04 -2.33 -21.92
N ALA A 257 -1.93 -3.66 -21.97
CA ALA A 257 -1.23 -4.32 -23.06
C ALA A 257 -1.90 -4.04 -24.41
N LYS A 258 -1.08 -3.88 -25.47
CA LYS A 258 -1.55 -3.50 -26.82
C LYS A 258 -2.62 -4.45 -27.38
N THR A 259 -2.60 -5.72 -27.02
CA THR A 259 -3.59 -6.71 -27.44
C THR A 259 -4.97 -6.45 -26.81
N PHE A 260 -5.02 -6.05 -25.55
CA PHE A 260 -6.27 -5.72 -24.85
C PHE A 260 -6.82 -4.35 -25.25
N VAL A 261 -5.99 -3.41 -25.71
CA VAL A 261 -6.45 -2.07 -26.16
C VAL A 261 -6.76 -2.04 -27.68
N SER A 262 -6.63 -3.17 -28.36
CA SER A 262 -6.87 -3.24 -29.81
C SER A 262 -8.34 -2.99 -30.18
N SER A 263 -8.56 -2.40 -31.36
CA SER A 263 -9.91 -2.17 -31.91
C SER A 263 -10.69 -3.46 -32.09
N GLU A 264 -10.02 -4.56 -32.46
CA GLU A 264 -10.62 -5.89 -32.58
C GLU A 264 -11.16 -6.40 -31.24
N PHE A 265 -10.41 -6.22 -30.16
CA PHE A 265 -10.81 -6.66 -28.81
C PHE A 265 -11.92 -5.77 -28.25
N SER A 266 -11.82 -4.46 -28.45
CA SER A 266 -12.87 -3.51 -28.06
C SER A 266 -14.19 -3.84 -28.77
N LYS A 267 -14.15 -4.13 -30.09
CA LYS A 267 -15.33 -4.55 -30.84
C LYS A 267 -15.91 -5.85 -30.29
N TYR A 268 -15.09 -6.85 -29.99
CA TYR A 268 -15.55 -8.09 -29.37
C TYR A 268 -16.25 -7.84 -28.03
N CYS A 269 -15.73 -6.94 -27.20
CA CYS A 269 -16.37 -6.59 -25.94
C CYS A 269 -17.72 -5.90 -26.16
N THR A 270 -17.79 -4.94 -27.08
CA THR A 270 -19.05 -4.25 -27.42
C THR A 270 -20.09 -5.20 -27.99
N ASP A 271 -19.72 -6.08 -28.92
CA ASP A 271 -20.63 -7.05 -29.55
C ASP A 271 -21.22 -8.06 -28.54
N ASN A 272 -20.58 -8.26 -27.39
CA ASN A 272 -20.99 -9.19 -26.35
C ASN A 272 -21.42 -8.48 -25.05
N GLU A 273 -21.61 -7.16 -25.08
CA GLU A 273 -22.00 -6.33 -23.93
C GLU A 273 -21.08 -6.49 -22.71
N ILE A 274 -19.78 -6.71 -22.97
CA ILE A 274 -18.76 -6.88 -21.95
C ILE A 274 -18.20 -5.51 -21.57
N THR A 275 -18.23 -5.18 -20.28
CA THR A 275 -17.56 -4.00 -19.76
C THR A 275 -16.06 -4.28 -19.60
N HIS A 276 -15.24 -3.68 -20.45
CA HIS A 276 -13.78 -3.80 -20.35
C HIS A 276 -13.22 -2.71 -19.43
N ILE A 277 -12.53 -3.14 -18.38
CA ILE A 277 -11.93 -2.28 -17.35
C ILE A 277 -10.41 -2.39 -17.44
N LEU A 278 -9.75 -1.26 -17.64
CA LEU A 278 -8.29 -1.18 -17.72
C LEU A 278 -7.68 -0.80 -16.37
N SER A 279 -6.67 -1.54 -15.93
CA SER A 279 -5.90 -1.17 -14.74
C SER A 279 -5.00 0.04 -15.04
N PRO A 280 -4.86 1.02 -14.13
CA PRO A 280 -4.01 2.19 -14.34
C PRO A 280 -2.54 1.80 -14.56
N ALA A 281 -1.85 2.51 -15.47
CA ALA A 281 -0.45 2.22 -15.88
C ALA A 281 0.59 2.27 -14.74
N TYR A 282 0.24 2.80 -13.57
CA TYR A 282 1.13 2.92 -12.40
C TYR A 282 0.50 2.35 -11.11
N SER A 283 -0.58 1.58 -11.21
CA SER A 283 -1.20 0.88 -10.08
C SER A 283 -1.36 -0.62 -10.37
N PRO A 284 -0.24 -1.38 -10.45
CA PRO A 284 -0.27 -2.85 -10.65
C PRO A 284 -1.12 -3.57 -9.60
N GLN A 285 -1.24 -2.96 -8.42
CA GLN A 285 -2.10 -3.42 -7.31
C GLN A 285 -3.56 -3.60 -7.72
N SER A 286 -4.05 -2.82 -8.69
CA SER A 286 -5.44 -2.87 -9.17
C SER A 286 -5.76 -4.16 -9.91
N ASN A 287 -4.78 -4.81 -10.55
CA ASN A 287 -4.92 -6.14 -11.17
C ASN A 287 -4.22 -7.24 -10.36
N GLY A 288 -4.07 -7.05 -9.05
CA GLY A 288 -3.31 -7.95 -8.20
C GLY A 288 -3.81 -9.41 -8.18
N LEU A 289 -5.10 -9.65 -8.47
CA LEU A 289 -5.62 -11.01 -8.62
C LEU A 289 -5.00 -11.73 -9.82
N ALA A 290 -4.92 -11.08 -10.97
CA ALA A 290 -4.30 -11.66 -12.16
C ALA A 290 -2.80 -11.87 -11.92
N GLU A 291 -2.10 -10.88 -11.36
CA GLU A 291 -0.66 -10.99 -11.08
C GLU A 291 -0.33 -12.16 -10.13
N ASN A 292 -1.11 -12.33 -9.05
CA ASN A 292 -0.92 -13.43 -8.12
C ASN A 292 -1.21 -14.79 -8.77
N THR A 293 -2.20 -14.83 -9.66
CA THR A 293 -2.52 -16.02 -10.45
C THR A 293 -1.39 -16.34 -11.41
N VAL A 294 -0.85 -15.34 -12.11
CA VAL A 294 0.30 -15.46 -13.01
C VAL A 294 1.52 -16.00 -12.26
N LYS A 295 1.81 -15.51 -11.04
CA LYS A 295 2.89 -16.06 -10.19
C LYS A 295 2.66 -17.54 -9.85
N THR A 296 1.42 -17.91 -9.53
CA THR A 296 1.03 -19.28 -9.21
C THR A 296 1.23 -20.20 -10.42
N CYS A 297 0.71 -19.81 -11.59
CA CYS A 297 0.92 -20.53 -12.84
C CYS A 297 2.40 -20.61 -13.22
N LYS A 298 3.19 -19.53 -13.06
CA LYS A 298 4.62 -19.50 -13.38
C LYS A 298 5.40 -20.54 -12.60
N ARG A 299 5.18 -20.64 -11.29
CA ARG A 299 5.87 -21.63 -10.43
C ARG A 299 5.59 -23.05 -10.91
N PHE A 300 4.32 -23.34 -11.19
CA PHE A 300 3.92 -24.65 -11.70
C PHE A 300 4.55 -24.94 -13.08
N ILE A 301 4.43 -24.02 -14.03
CA ILE A 301 4.93 -24.21 -15.39
C ILE A 301 6.44 -24.45 -15.38
N VAL A 302 7.20 -23.68 -14.60
CA VAL A 302 8.66 -23.86 -14.49
C VAL A 302 9.01 -25.21 -13.87
N SER A 303 8.25 -25.69 -12.88
CA SER A 303 8.45 -27.03 -12.30
C SER A 303 8.16 -28.13 -13.32
N ALA A 304 6.98 -28.08 -13.95
CA ALA A 304 6.56 -29.09 -14.92
C ALA A 304 7.54 -29.19 -16.10
N VAL A 305 8.01 -28.05 -16.64
CA VAL A 305 8.97 -28.05 -17.74
C VAL A 305 10.31 -28.66 -17.34
N LYS A 306 10.76 -28.50 -16.08
CA LYS A 306 11.97 -29.14 -15.57
C LYS A 306 11.82 -30.66 -15.46
N ASP A 307 10.64 -31.14 -15.06
CA ASP A 307 10.41 -32.55 -14.77
C ASP A 307 10.17 -33.38 -16.05
N CYS A 308 9.36 -32.88 -16.99
CA CYS A 308 8.92 -33.65 -18.17
C CYS A 308 9.33 -33.05 -19.53
N GLY A 309 9.98 -31.88 -19.54
CA GLY A 309 10.23 -31.12 -20.77
C GLY A 309 8.95 -30.60 -21.43
N PHE A 310 9.09 -29.92 -22.58
CA PHE A 310 7.97 -29.23 -23.23
C PHE A 310 7.00 -30.14 -24.03
N LYS A 311 7.42 -31.37 -24.34
CA LYS A 311 6.60 -32.31 -25.15
C LYS A 311 5.38 -32.80 -24.38
N ASP A 312 5.57 -33.12 -23.10
CA ASP A 312 4.50 -33.61 -22.21
C ASP A 312 3.88 -32.51 -21.34
N PHE A 313 4.31 -31.27 -21.54
CA PHE A 313 3.86 -30.10 -20.78
C PHE A 313 2.33 -29.88 -20.82
N PRO A 314 1.62 -29.99 -21.97
CA PRO A 314 0.17 -29.79 -21.99
C PRO A 314 -0.59 -30.72 -21.04
N ASN A 315 -0.20 -32.01 -21.00
CA ASN A 315 -0.82 -33.00 -20.10
C ASN A 315 -0.55 -32.66 -18.63
N HIS A 316 0.64 -32.17 -18.31
CA HIS A 316 0.98 -31.74 -16.96
C HIS A 316 0.20 -30.49 -16.55
N LEU A 317 0.03 -29.54 -17.46
CA LEU A 317 -0.79 -28.35 -17.23
C LEU A 317 -2.24 -28.70 -16.95
N ASP A 318 -2.83 -29.59 -17.73
CA ASP A 318 -4.21 -30.04 -17.52
C ASP A 318 -4.37 -30.76 -16.16
N ASN A 319 -3.42 -31.63 -15.81
CA ASN A 319 -3.40 -32.30 -14.49
C ASN A 319 -3.30 -31.29 -13.35
N TYR A 320 -2.44 -30.28 -13.47
CA TYR A 320 -2.29 -29.25 -12.45
C TYR A 320 -3.54 -28.41 -12.30
N LEU A 321 -4.11 -27.93 -13.40
CA LEU A 321 -5.35 -27.17 -13.38
C LEU A 321 -6.46 -28.01 -12.73
N PHE A 322 -6.56 -29.30 -13.07
CA PHE A 322 -7.52 -30.21 -12.44
C PHE A 322 -7.33 -30.31 -10.92
N HIS A 323 -6.10 -30.44 -10.43
CA HIS A 323 -5.82 -30.51 -8.99
C HIS A 323 -6.06 -29.18 -8.29
N TYR A 324 -5.62 -28.06 -8.86
CA TYR A 324 -5.85 -26.72 -8.34
C TYR A 324 -7.35 -26.45 -8.18
N ARG A 325 -8.14 -26.73 -9.22
CA ARG A 325 -9.59 -26.50 -9.24
C ARG A 325 -10.37 -27.34 -8.21
N ASN A 326 -9.81 -28.48 -7.76
CA ASN A 326 -10.38 -29.32 -6.71
C ASN A 326 -9.82 -29.02 -5.31
N THR A 327 -8.79 -28.19 -5.20
CA THR A 327 -8.17 -27.84 -3.91
C THR A 327 -8.86 -26.61 -3.31
N PRO A 328 -9.22 -26.64 -2.01
CA PRO A 328 -9.77 -25.45 -1.33
C PRO A 328 -8.84 -24.24 -1.46
N HIS A 329 -9.40 -23.10 -1.85
CA HIS A 329 -8.63 -21.87 -1.98
C HIS A 329 -8.63 -21.10 -0.64
N CYS A 330 -7.48 -20.52 -0.26
CA CYS A 330 -7.31 -19.85 1.04
C CYS A 330 -8.29 -18.70 1.28
N THR A 331 -8.64 -17.94 0.23
CA THR A 331 -9.57 -16.81 0.33
C THR A 331 -11.04 -17.22 0.48
N THR A 332 -11.47 -18.30 -0.16
CA THR A 332 -12.89 -18.71 -0.20
C THR A 332 -13.20 -19.84 0.78
N GLY A 333 -12.19 -20.56 1.26
CA GLY A 333 -12.34 -21.75 2.12
C GLY A 333 -12.91 -22.97 1.40
N VAL A 334 -13.32 -22.83 0.14
CA VAL A 334 -13.91 -23.89 -0.70
C VAL A 334 -13.16 -23.99 -2.03
N SER A 335 -13.30 -25.13 -2.72
CA SER A 335 -12.64 -25.35 -4.00
C SER A 335 -13.27 -24.52 -5.12
N PRO A 336 -12.49 -24.13 -6.15
CA PRO A 336 -13.04 -23.46 -7.33
C PRO A 336 -14.14 -24.26 -8.02
N THR A 337 -14.02 -25.59 -8.10
CA THR A 337 -15.05 -26.47 -8.68
C THR A 337 -16.36 -26.44 -7.90
N SER A 338 -16.30 -26.40 -6.57
CA SER A 338 -17.49 -26.29 -5.74
C SER A 338 -18.22 -24.97 -5.99
N LEU A 339 -17.50 -23.86 -6.16
CA LEU A 339 -18.12 -22.57 -6.48
C LEU A 339 -18.63 -22.50 -7.93
N MET A 340 -17.89 -23.09 -8.87
CA MET A 340 -18.23 -23.06 -10.30
C MET A 340 -19.42 -23.96 -10.64
N PHE A 341 -19.50 -25.16 -10.05
CA PHE A 341 -20.44 -26.21 -10.44
C PHE A 341 -21.32 -26.74 -9.30
N GLY A 342 -21.16 -26.21 -8.07
CA GLY A 342 -21.85 -26.72 -6.89
C GLY A 342 -21.36 -28.09 -6.41
N ARG A 343 -20.25 -28.61 -6.95
CA ARG A 343 -19.67 -29.91 -6.58
C ARG A 343 -18.18 -29.99 -6.87
N ASN A 344 -17.47 -30.84 -6.12
CA ASN A 344 -16.10 -31.22 -6.45
C ASN A 344 -16.08 -32.20 -7.64
N LEU A 345 -15.01 -32.14 -8.44
CA LEU A 345 -14.78 -33.14 -9.48
C LEU A 345 -14.19 -34.41 -8.86
N ARG A 346 -14.60 -35.55 -9.42
CA ARG A 346 -14.14 -36.85 -8.95
C ARG A 346 -12.64 -37.02 -9.19
N CYS A 347 -11.87 -37.27 -8.16
CA CYS A 347 -10.42 -37.49 -8.21
C CYS A 347 -10.02 -38.87 -7.66
N LYS A 348 -8.75 -39.26 -7.83
CA LYS A 348 -8.24 -40.56 -7.35
C LYS A 348 -8.33 -40.71 -5.83
N LEU A 349 -8.23 -39.62 -5.07
CA LEU A 349 -8.35 -39.64 -3.61
C LEU A 349 -9.77 -39.98 -3.14
N ASP A 350 -10.79 -39.75 -3.96
CA ASP A 350 -12.17 -40.14 -3.65
C ASP A 350 -12.37 -41.67 -3.62
N LEU A 351 -11.42 -42.44 -4.16
CA LEU A 351 -11.42 -43.89 -4.04
C LEU A 351 -11.01 -44.35 -2.63
N ILE A 352 -10.17 -43.57 -1.96
CA ILE A 352 -9.65 -43.85 -0.61
C ILE A 352 -10.61 -43.30 0.44
N ALA A 353 -11.27 -42.18 0.15
CA ALA A 353 -12.33 -41.65 0.99
C ALA A 353 -13.47 -42.68 1.10
N VAL A 354 -13.46 -43.46 2.19
CA VAL A 354 -14.59 -44.31 2.60
C VAL A 354 -15.84 -43.46 2.42
N LYS A 355 -16.79 -43.95 1.60
CA LYS A 355 -18.06 -43.29 1.32
C LYS A 355 -18.75 -42.97 2.67
N ARG A 356 -18.45 -41.82 3.25
CA ARG A 356 -19.24 -41.21 4.34
C ARG A 356 -20.60 -40.96 3.72
N SER A 357 -21.50 -41.91 3.95
CA SER A 357 -22.91 -41.98 3.59
C SER A 357 -23.45 -40.82 2.75
N ASN A 358 -23.17 -40.84 1.45
CA ASN A 358 -24.02 -40.20 0.42
C ASN A 358 -25.32 -41.01 0.19
N SER A 359 -25.76 -41.82 1.15
CA SER A 359 -26.98 -42.63 1.07
C SER A 359 -28.21 -41.74 0.88
N ASP A 360 -28.20 -40.52 1.41
CA ASP A 360 -29.43 -39.73 1.56
C ASP A 360 -29.73 -38.87 0.32
N GLN A 361 -28.71 -38.29 -0.33
CA GLN A 361 -28.90 -37.53 -1.58
C GLN A 361 -29.02 -38.41 -2.83
N LYS A 362 -28.23 -39.50 -2.93
CA LYS A 362 -28.33 -40.43 -4.06
C LYS A 362 -29.63 -41.22 -4.05
N SER A 363 -30.17 -41.53 -2.87
CA SER A 363 -31.46 -42.21 -2.76
C SER A 363 -32.63 -41.32 -3.17
N LEU A 364 -32.60 -40.02 -2.87
CA LEU A 364 -33.65 -39.06 -3.30
C LEU A 364 -33.66 -38.86 -4.82
N ILE A 365 -32.49 -38.63 -5.44
CA ILE A 365 -32.40 -38.43 -6.90
C ILE A 365 -32.76 -39.72 -7.64
N ASN A 366 -32.27 -40.88 -7.20
CA ASN A 366 -32.66 -42.15 -7.79
C ASN A 366 -34.15 -42.46 -7.60
N LYS A 367 -34.76 -42.12 -6.46
CA LYS A 367 -36.21 -42.24 -6.26
C LYS A 367 -36.97 -41.34 -7.23
N ASN A 368 -36.60 -40.07 -7.39
CA ASN A 368 -37.28 -39.15 -8.31
C ASN A 368 -37.10 -39.53 -9.78
N VAL A 369 -35.92 -39.99 -10.18
CA VAL A 369 -35.67 -40.52 -11.54
C VAL A 369 -36.48 -41.79 -11.77
N LEU A 370 -36.58 -42.68 -10.78
CA LEU A 370 -37.38 -43.91 -10.88
C LEU A 370 -38.88 -43.60 -10.93
N VAL A 371 -39.36 -42.66 -10.11
CA VAL A 371 -40.75 -42.18 -10.12
C VAL A 371 -41.10 -41.52 -11.46
N ASN A 372 -40.20 -40.70 -12.03
CA ASN A 372 -40.42 -40.09 -13.34
C ASN A 372 -40.35 -41.11 -14.48
N LYS A 373 -39.43 -42.09 -14.44
CA LYS A 373 -39.42 -43.22 -15.39
C LYS A 373 -40.68 -44.08 -15.30
N ASN A 374 -41.17 -44.32 -14.08
CA ASN A 374 -42.39 -45.10 -13.85
C ASN A 374 -43.64 -44.32 -14.29
N ARG A 375 -43.70 -43.00 -14.03
CA ARG A 375 -44.71 -42.12 -14.62
C ARG A 375 -44.65 -42.12 -16.14
N GLN A 376 -43.46 -42.04 -16.72
CA GLN A 376 -43.30 -42.09 -18.17
C GLN A 376 -43.76 -43.44 -18.74
N LYS A 377 -43.50 -44.57 -18.06
CA LYS A 377 -44.03 -45.90 -18.41
C LYS A 377 -45.55 -46.00 -18.24
N LEU A 378 -46.12 -45.42 -17.19
CA LEU A 378 -47.56 -45.39 -16.92
C LEU A 378 -48.32 -44.49 -17.91
N CYS A 379 -47.74 -43.35 -18.27
CA CYS A 379 -48.26 -42.41 -19.26
C CYS A 379 -47.98 -42.84 -20.70
N PHE A 380 -47.12 -43.85 -20.92
CA PHE A 380 -46.94 -44.47 -22.23
C PHE A 380 -48.13 -45.40 -22.52
N SER A 381 -49.29 -44.81 -22.79
CA SER A 381 -50.53 -45.48 -23.15
C SER A 381 -50.54 -45.92 -24.62
N GLY A 382 -49.54 -46.69 -25.03
CA GLY A 382 -49.62 -47.46 -26.27
C GLY A 382 -50.39 -48.74 -26.00
N LYS A 383 -51.48 -49.02 -26.75
CA LYS A 383 -52.14 -50.33 -26.68
C LYS A 383 -51.10 -51.42 -27.03
N ILE A 384 -50.72 -52.23 -26.04
CA ILE A 384 -49.87 -53.40 -26.27
C ILE A 384 -50.72 -54.39 -27.07
N LYS A 385 -50.45 -54.53 -28.37
CA LYS A 385 -50.98 -55.65 -29.16
C LYS A 385 -50.17 -56.89 -28.79
N ALA A 386 -50.79 -57.84 -28.09
CA ALA A 386 -50.23 -59.18 -27.94
C ALA A 386 -50.41 -59.92 -29.26
N PHE A 387 -49.35 -60.57 -29.75
CA PHE A 387 -49.38 -61.34 -30.99
C PHE A 387 -49.27 -62.83 -30.67
N SER A 388 -49.98 -63.65 -31.44
CA SER A 388 -49.93 -65.11 -31.32
C SER A 388 -48.85 -65.69 -32.24
N ILE A 389 -48.24 -66.82 -31.87
CA ILE A 389 -47.29 -67.52 -32.74
C ILE A 389 -48.02 -67.94 -34.02
N GLY A 390 -47.57 -67.42 -35.17
CA GLY A 390 -48.20 -67.63 -36.49
C GLY A 390 -49.02 -66.44 -37.03
N GLU A 391 -49.21 -65.39 -36.25
CA GLU A 391 -49.95 -64.20 -36.67
C GLU A 391 -49.16 -63.36 -37.69
N LYS A 392 -49.79 -63.03 -38.83
CA LYS A 392 -49.17 -62.19 -39.85
C LYS A 392 -49.18 -60.72 -39.40
N VAL A 393 -48.00 -60.15 -39.17
CA VAL A 393 -47.83 -58.76 -38.76
C VAL A 393 -47.10 -57.96 -39.83
N TRP A 394 -47.54 -56.70 -40.02
CA TRP A 394 -46.83 -55.75 -40.88
C TRP A 394 -45.66 -55.14 -40.10
N VAL A 395 -44.45 -55.30 -40.64
CA VAL A 395 -43.23 -54.69 -40.08
C VAL A 395 -42.92 -53.43 -40.87
N ARG A 396 -42.66 -52.33 -40.17
CA ARG A 396 -42.24 -51.09 -40.82
C ARG A 396 -40.81 -51.28 -41.31
N ASP A 397 -40.59 -51.14 -42.61
CA ASP A 397 -39.23 -51.17 -43.17
C ASP A 397 -38.50 -49.87 -42.83
N CYS A 398 -37.58 -49.95 -41.88
CA CYS A 398 -36.81 -48.81 -41.37
C CYS A 398 -35.70 -48.34 -42.35
N ARG A 399 -35.54 -48.99 -43.52
CA ARG A 399 -34.49 -48.65 -44.49
C ARG A 399 -34.90 -47.55 -45.47
N ALA A 400 -36.20 -47.27 -45.61
CA ALA A 400 -36.71 -46.17 -46.44
C ALA A 400 -36.86 -44.90 -45.59
N ASN A 401 -35.86 -44.02 -45.68
CA ASN A 401 -35.79 -42.72 -45.01
C ASN A 401 -36.88 -41.76 -45.56
N PRO A 402 -37.88 -41.31 -44.77
CA PRO A 402 -38.76 -40.22 -45.18
C PRO A 402 -38.31 -38.96 -44.43
N LYS A 403 -37.43 -38.17 -45.04
CA LYS A 403 -37.19 -36.79 -44.63
C LYS A 403 -37.56 -35.85 -45.76
N ARG A 404 -38.80 -35.33 -45.71
CA ARG A 404 -39.13 -33.88 -45.61
C ARG A 404 -40.64 -33.67 -45.85
N PRO A 405 -41.35 -32.96 -44.96
CA PRO A 405 -42.47 -32.14 -45.37
C PRO A 405 -41.93 -30.86 -46.03
N THR A 406 -42.57 -30.45 -47.13
CA THR A 406 -42.48 -29.10 -47.73
C THR A 406 -42.98 -28.04 -46.77
#